data_AF-A0A1E4SRG8-F1
#
_entry.id   AF-A0A1E4SRG8-F1
#
_cell.length_a   1.000
_cell.length_b   1.000
_cell.length_c   1.000
_cell.angle_alpha   90.00
_cell.angle_beta   90.00
_cell.angle_gamma   90.00
#
_symmetry.space_group_name_H-M   'P 1'
#
loop_
_entity.id
_entity.type
_entity.pdbx_description
1 polymer ?
#
loop_
_entity_poly.entity_id
_entity_poly.type
_entity_poly.pdbx_seq_one_letter_code
_entity_poly.pdbx_strand_id
1 'polypeptide(L)'
;MAVQKDIDLNKPLDASNRPLLSKTQLTPELSQASLNLHGDFYRQLQSKMNRHIFWHPVSCFYLFGIMTAASIYRMWDYIVISDSVVEFFSFFFKSRDFLFQLTTIFPVLIVVVGSLGLVCYMSSDDLKTVTDRLTRISYVEKLYGFNLREFAKISDSEAAIKLSSSNVKLLKNGANSLLMVYRESPIAIVTLSPLIEQSTPEKFIVEITGLHVRKVFGKVDFDALLLDWAILRSRQIYQDYVDAKNIRNIDGNNIRLYINGYTFDQGLTKLLKSKNFIAAQETFELNPFEPLNVNFLQKAIQKVFDIKRITYGLNIITKNGDKDVLLNVARESGFVNTEPVKEASTSSNKNLRKRK
;
A
#
# COMPACT_ATOMS: atom_id res chain seq x y z
N MET A 1 2.15 28.74 0.71
CA MET A 1 1.58 27.38 0.79
C MET A 1 1.14 27.00 -0.61
N ALA A 2 1.59 25.86 -1.13
CA ALA A 2 1.01 25.31 -2.35
C ALA A 2 -0.48 25.00 -2.11
N VAL A 3 -1.33 25.29 -3.11
CA VAL A 3 -2.76 24.98 -3.03
C VAL A 3 -2.89 23.45 -3.07
N GLN A 4 -3.39 22.87 -1.98
CA GLN A 4 -3.56 21.42 -1.89
C GLN A 4 -4.73 20.98 -2.77
N LYS A 5 -4.51 19.97 -3.61
CA LYS A 5 -5.61 19.32 -4.33
C LYS A 5 -6.35 18.42 -3.35
N ASP A 6 -7.55 18.83 -2.97
CA ASP A 6 -8.45 17.97 -2.21
C ASP A 6 -9.14 17.00 -3.17
N ILE A 7 -8.90 15.71 -2.94
CA ILE A 7 -9.36 14.65 -3.83
C ILE A 7 -10.16 13.68 -2.97
N ASP A 8 -11.47 13.74 -3.17
CA ASP A 8 -12.39 12.80 -2.57
C ASP A 8 -12.36 11.48 -3.35
N LEU A 9 -11.74 10.47 -2.74
CA LEU A 9 -11.59 9.14 -3.33
C LEU A 9 -12.92 8.36 -3.40
N ASN A 10 -13.99 8.85 -2.73
CA ASN A 10 -15.32 8.25 -2.80
C ASN A 10 -16.15 8.75 -3.99
N LYS A 11 -15.76 9.88 -4.58
CA LYS A 11 -16.44 10.41 -5.76
C LYS A 11 -15.90 9.76 -7.04
N PRO A 12 -16.77 9.56 -8.05
CA PRO A 12 -16.30 9.16 -9.36
C PRO A 12 -15.36 10.23 -9.91
N LEU A 13 -14.43 9.80 -10.77
CA LEU A 13 -13.54 10.74 -11.46
C LEU A 13 -14.37 11.69 -12.33
N ASP A 14 -13.99 12.96 -12.34
CA ASP A 14 -14.69 13.96 -13.12
C ASP A 14 -14.70 13.58 -14.61
N ALA A 15 -15.89 13.58 -15.21
CA ALA A 15 -16.08 13.30 -16.62
C ALA A 15 -15.66 14.46 -17.53
N SER A 16 -15.65 15.68 -17.00
CA SER A 16 -15.26 16.89 -17.72
C SER A 16 -13.75 16.98 -17.93
N ASN A 17 -12.97 16.39 -17.03
CA ASN A 17 -11.51 16.35 -17.14
C ASN A 17 -11.05 15.44 -18.28
N ARG A 18 -10.03 15.89 -19.00
CA ARG A 18 -9.45 15.12 -20.12
C ARG A 18 -8.96 13.76 -19.62
N PRO A 19 -9.24 12.65 -20.34
CA PRO A 19 -8.80 11.31 -19.98
C PRO A 19 -7.31 11.11 -20.28
N LEU A 20 -6.47 11.91 -19.63
CA LEU A 20 -5.02 11.82 -19.72
C LEU A 20 -4.50 10.98 -18.54
N LEU A 21 -3.73 9.94 -18.87
CA LEU A 21 -2.91 9.22 -17.90
C LEU A 21 -1.52 9.86 -17.89
N SER A 22 -1.11 10.38 -16.75
CA SER A 22 0.21 10.96 -16.53
C SER A 22 0.87 10.34 -15.30
N LYS A 23 2.18 10.52 -15.21
CA LYS A 23 2.97 10.16 -14.04
C LYS A 23 3.65 11.41 -13.53
N THR A 24 3.72 11.56 -12.22
CA THR A 24 4.36 12.69 -11.59
C THR A 24 5.05 12.24 -10.32
N GLN A 25 6.17 12.88 -10.01
CA GLN A 25 6.73 12.78 -8.66
C GLN A 25 5.80 13.48 -7.68
N LEU A 26 5.97 13.19 -6.40
CA LEU A 26 5.21 13.87 -5.37
C LEU A 26 5.55 15.36 -5.36
N THR A 27 4.56 16.18 -5.72
CA THR A 27 4.63 17.65 -5.64
C THR A 27 3.98 18.13 -4.35
N PRO A 28 4.35 19.32 -3.85
CA PRO A 28 3.72 19.90 -2.66
C PRO A 28 2.18 19.93 -2.76
N GLU A 29 1.63 20.24 -3.94
CA GLU A 29 0.19 20.27 -4.23
C GLU A 29 -0.53 18.92 -4.04
N LEU A 30 0.16 17.80 -4.30
CA LEU A 30 -0.38 16.44 -4.25
C LEU A 30 -0.17 15.76 -2.90
N SER A 31 0.45 16.44 -1.94
CA SER A 31 0.78 15.89 -0.62
C SER A 31 -0.45 15.33 0.10
N GLN A 32 -1.52 16.10 0.21
CA GLN A 32 -2.73 15.63 0.87
C GLN A 32 -3.38 14.44 0.14
N ALA A 33 -3.47 14.51 -1.19
CA ALA A 33 -4.06 13.45 -1.99
C ALA A 33 -3.25 12.14 -1.91
N SER A 34 -1.92 12.23 -1.89
CA SER A 34 -1.03 11.08 -1.72
C SER A 34 -1.22 10.39 -0.37
N LEU A 35 -1.37 11.16 0.72
CA LEU A 35 -1.64 10.64 2.05
C LEU A 35 -3.02 9.96 2.13
N ASN A 36 -4.05 10.59 1.55
CA ASN A 36 -5.39 10.01 1.47
C ASN A 36 -5.37 8.67 0.70
N LEU A 37 -4.57 8.59 -0.36
CA LEU A 37 -4.42 7.38 -1.17
C LEU A 37 -3.77 6.24 -0.37
N HIS A 38 -2.74 6.51 0.43
CA HIS A 38 -2.21 5.51 1.38
C HIS A 38 -3.21 5.15 2.48
N GLY A 39 -4.08 6.08 2.91
CA GLY A 39 -5.18 5.78 3.83
C GLY A 39 -6.18 4.79 3.22
N ASP A 40 -6.52 4.98 1.95
CA ASP A 40 -7.38 4.06 1.20
C ASP A 40 -6.76 2.66 1.07
N PHE A 41 -5.44 2.54 0.93
CA PHE A 41 -4.74 1.24 0.95
C PHE A 41 -5.06 0.42 2.20
N TYR A 42 -4.91 1.01 3.38
CA TYR A 42 -5.17 0.30 4.64
C TYR A 42 -6.65 -0.06 4.82
N ARG A 43 -7.58 0.78 4.32
CA ARG A 43 -9.01 0.44 4.27
C ARG A 43 -9.29 -0.70 3.30
N GLN A 44 -8.63 -0.74 2.15
CA GLN A 44 -8.75 -1.85 1.20
C GLN A 44 -8.16 -3.14 1.79
N LEU A 45 -7.03 -3.09 2.48
CA LEU A 45 -6.48 -4.22 3.22
C LEU A 45 -7.46 -4.71 4.30
N GLN A 46 -8.11 -3.80 5.02
CA GLN A 46 -9.15 -4.13 5.99
C GLN A 46 -10.28 -4.95 5.34
N SER A 47 -10.75 -4.51 4.16
CA SER A 47 -11.77 -5.22 3.39
C SER A 47 -11.29 -6.59 2.89
N LYS A 48 -10.05 -6.69 2.39
CA LYS A 48 -9.44 -7.96 1.95
C LYS A 48 -9.32 -8.94 3.10
N MET A 49 -8.90 -8.48 4.28
CA MET A 49 -8.79 -9.31 5.48
C MET A 49 -10.14 -9.80 5.98
N ASN A 50 -11.16 -8.94 6.04
CA ASN A 50 -12.51 -9.36 6.42
C ASN A 50 -13.06 -10.41 5.46
N ARG A 51 -12.80 -10.24 4.15
CA ARG A 51 -13.14 -11.25 3.14
C ARG A 51 -12.38 -12.56 3.38
N HIS A 52 -11.09 -12.49 3.69
CA HIS A 52 -10.26 -13.66 3.98
C HIS A 52 -10.78 -14.45 5.20
N ILE A 53 -11.11 -13.76 6.30
CA ILE A 53 -11.71 -14.37 7.50
C ILE A 53 -13.05 -15.03 7.15
N PHE A 54 -13.93 -14.30 6.46
CA PHE A 54 -15.27 -14.81 6.14
C PHE A 54 -15.25 -16.08 5.29
N TRP A 55 -14.35 -16.14 4.31
CA TRP A 55 -14.18 -17.30 3.42
C TRP A 55 -13.17 -18.33 3.93
N HIS A 56 -12.64 -18.15 5.14
CA HIS A 56 -11.70 -19.10 5.72
C HIS A 56 -12.40 -20.43 6.02
N PRO A 57 -11.76 -21.60 5.82
CA PRO A 57 -12.37 -22.89 6.08
C PRO A 57 -12.99 -23.00 7.48
N VAL A 58 -12.31 -22.48 8.51
CA VAL A 58 -12.82 -22.47 9.89
C VAL A 58 -14.13 -21.71 10.02
N SER A 59 -14.26 -20.53 9.39
CA SER A 59 -15.51 -19.75 9.40
C SER A 59 -16.61 -20.43 8.61
N CYS A 60 -16.29 -21.05 7.48
CA CYS A 60 -17.25 -21.84 6.72
C CYS A 60 -17.75 -23.06 7.53
N PHE A 61 -16.86 -23.82 8.16
CA PHE A 61 -17.25 -24.95 9.02
C PHE A 61 -18.08 -24.50 10.22
N TYR A 62 -17.73 -23.38 10.85
CA TYR A 62 -18.52 -22.81 11.93
C TYR A 62 -19.93 -22.41 11.47
N LEU A 63 -20.03 -21.69 10.35
CA LEU A 63 -21.31 -21.25 9.77
C LEU A 63 -22.17 -22.45 9.38
N PHE A 64 -21.65 -23.35 8.54
CA PHE A 64 -22.40 -24.51 8.07
C PHE A 64 -22.71 -25.49 9.22
N GLY A 65 -21.76 -25.75 10.12
CA GLY A 65 -21.95 -26.67 11.23
C GLY A 65 -23.08 -26.23 12.16
N ILE A 66 -23.11 -24.96 12.58
CA ILE A 66 -24.18 -24.45 13.44
C ILE A 66 -25.50 -24.38 12.69
N MET A 67 -25.50 -23.92 11.44
CA MET A 67 -26.73 -23.82 10.65
C MET A 67 -27.35 -25.20 10.39
N THR A 68 -26.53 -26.19 10.06
CA THR A 68 -26.98 -27.58 9.87
C THR A 68 -27.50 -28.17 11.18
N ALA A 69 -26.77 -28.01 12.30
CA ALA A 69 -27.22 -28.50 13.60
C ALA A 69 -28.54 -27.85 14.04
N ALA A 70 -28.68 -26.54 13.88
CA ALA A 70 -29.91 -25.81 14.20
C ALA A 70 -31.08 -26.25 13.31
N SER A 71 -30.82 -26.48 12.02
CA SER A 71 -31.84 -26.95 11.07
C SER A 71 -32.29 -28.36 11.40
N ILE A 72 -31.36 -29.29 11.66
CA ILE A 72 -31.67 -30.67 12.05
C ILE A 72 -32.49 -30.67 13.34
N TYR A 73 -32.07 -29.90 14.35
CA TYR A 73 -32.79 -29.83 15.62
C TYR A 73 -34.22 -29.31 15.46
N ARG A 74 -34.42 -28.23 14.69
CA ARG A 74 -35.74 -27.62 14.49
C ARG A 74 -36.66 -28.42 13.59
N MET A 75 -36.09 -29.18 12.66
CA MET A 75 -36.83 -29.95 11.66
C MET A 75 -36.89 -31.44 12.02
N TRP A 76 -36.38 -31.84 13.18
CA TRP A 76 -36.25 -33.23 13.59
C TRP A 76 -37.57 -34.00 13.48
N ASP A 77 -38.66 -33.42 13.99
CA ASP A 77 -39.98 -34.06 13.96
C ASP A 77 -40.45 -34.33 12.53
N TYR A 78 -40.20 -33.38 11.61
CA TYR A 78 -40.52 -33.56 10.20
C TYR A 78 -39.61 -34.58 9.52
N ILE A 79 -38.33 -34.64 9.90
CA ILE A 79 -37.37 -35.63 9.38
C ILE A 79 -37.80 -37.05 9.80
N VAL A 80 -38.22 -37.23 11.05
CA VAL A 80 -38.64 -38.55 11.57
C VAL A 80 -39.96 -39.02 10.96
N ILE A 81 -40.89 -38.11 10.66
CA ILE A 81 -42.20 -38.44 10.09
C ILE A 81 -42.14 -38.65 8.58
N SER A 82 -41.12 -38.14 7.89
CA SER A 82 -41.00 -38.26 6.43
C SER A 82 -40.43 -39.61 6.02
N ASP A 83 -41.16 -40.38 5.23
CA ASP A 83 -40.67 -41.67 4.69
C ASP A 83 -39.75 -41.47 3.47
N SER A 84 -39.77 -40.28 2.87
CA SER A 84 -38.92 -39.93 1.72
C SER A 84 -38.49 -38.46 1.70
N VAL A 85 -37.39 -38.19 1.01
CA VAL A 85 -36.89 -36.81 0.81
C VAL A 85 -37.92 -35.95 0.06
N VAL A 86 -38.67 -36.55 -0.86
CA VAL A 86 -39.71 -35.86 -1.64
C VAL A 86 -40.88 -35.44 -0.74
N GLU A 87 -41.27 -36.31 0.19
CA GLU A 87 -42.31 -36.01 1.18
C GLU A 87 -41.87 -34.90 2.14
N PHE A 88 -40.62 -34.94 2.60
CA PHE A 88 -40.04 -33.89 3.44
C PHE A 88 -40.12 -32.50 2.79
N PHE A 89 -39.74 -32.39 1.51
CA PHE A 89 -39.85 -31.13 0.78
C PHE A 89 -41.30 -30.74 0.47
N SER A 90 -42.23 -31.71 0.44
CA SER A 90 -43.65 -31.40 0.25
C SER A 90 -44.24 -30.61 1.44
N PHE A 91 -43.69 -30.76 2.65
CA PHE A 91 -44.08 -29.98 3.82
C PHE A 91 -43.77 -28.49 3.68
N PHE A 92 -42.76 -28.11 2.90
CA PHE A 92 -42.44 -26.70 2.65
C PHE A 92 -43.58 -25.95 1.94
N PHE A 93 -44.31 -26.62 1.05
CA PHE A 93 -45.43 -26.02 0.31
C PHE A 93 -46.79 -26.25 0.99
N LYS A 94 -46.93 -27.31 1.80
CA LYS A 94 -48.21 -27.72 2.39
C LYS A 94 -48.41 -27.25 3.83
N SER A 95 -47.34 -27.03 4.59
CA SER A 95 -47.42 -26.71 6.02
C SER A 95 -46.92 -25.30 6.33
N ARG A 96 -47.79 -24.48 6.93
CA ARG A 96 -47.40 -23.17 7.49
C ARG A 96 -46.52 -23.33 8.72
N ASP A 97 -46.65 -24.43 9.46
CA ASP A 97 -45.85 -24.70 10.66
C ASP A 97 -44.40 -25.02 10.29
N PHE A 98 -44.17 -25.68 9.15
CA PHE A 98 -42.82 -25.90 8.62
C PHE A 98 -42.14 -24.58 8.26
N LEU A 99 -42.86 -23.67 7.59
CA LEU A 99 -42.37 -22.32 7.30
C LEU A 99 -42.07 -21.55 8.58
N PHE A 100 -42.92 -21.66 9.61
CA PHE A 100 -42.65 -21.05 10.91
C PHE A 100 -41.35 -21.59 11.52
N GLN A 101 -41.16 -22.92 11.57
CA GLN A 101 -39.93 -23.51 12.09
C GLN A 101 -38.68 -23.05 11.31
N LEU A 102 -38.77 -22.94 9.98
CA LEU A 102 -37.68 -22.39 9.16
C LEU A 102 -37.37 -20.92 9.52
N THR A 103 -38.39 -20.08 9.72
CA THR A 103 -38.17 -18.68 10.12
C THR A 103 -37.53 -18.55 11.50
N THR A 104 -37.75 -19.51 12.41
CA THR A 104 -37.10 -19.52 13.73
C THR A 104 -35.59 -19.81 13.68
N ILE A 105 -35.05 -20.21 12.52
CA ILE A 105 -33.61 -20.38 12.31
C ILE A 105 -32.93 -19.02 12.04
N PHE A 106 -33.66 -18.00 11.55
CA PHE A 106 -33.06 -16.70 11.23
C PHE A 106 -32.37 -16.02 12.42
N PRO A 107 -32.91 -16.03 13.65
CA PRO A 107 -32.17 -15.54 14.82
C PRO A 107 -30.81 -16.23 15.01
N VAL A 108 -30.71 -17.54 14.77
CA VAL A 108 -29.44 -18.28 14.85
C VAL A 108 -28.47 -17.78 13.79
N LEU A 109 -28.95 -17.58 12.55
CA LEU A 109 -28.14 -17.02 11.47
C LEU A 109 -27.59 -15.63 11.85
N ILE A 110 -28.42 -14.77 12.44
CA ILE A 110 -28.00 -13.43 12.90
C ILE A 110 -26.89 -13.54 13.96
N VAL A 111 -27.03 -14.45 14.93
CA VAL A 111 -26.01 -14.67 15.97
C VAL A 111 -24.69 -15.16 15.37
N VAL A 112 -24.74 -16.10 14.42
CA VAL A 112 -23.54 -16.67 13.77
C VAL A 112 -22.85 -15.64 12.87
N VAL A 113 -23.62 -14.89 12.07
CA VAL A 113 -23.04 -13.81 11.25
C VAL A 113 -22.53 -12.67 12.12
N GLY A 114 -23.23 -12.35 13.22
CA GLY A 114 -22.82 -11.33 14.18
C GLY A 114 -21.52 -11.70 14.90
N SER A 115 -21.34 -12.97 15.31
CA SER A 115 -20.10 -13.44 15.94
C SER A 115 -18.92 -13.40 14.96
N LEU A 116 -19.12 -13.81 13.71
CA LEU A 116 -18.11 -13.64 12.64
C LEU A 116 -17.79 -12.17 12.37
N GLY A 117 -18.80 -11.30 12.36
CA GLY A 117 -18.63 -9.85 12.24
C GLY A 117 -17.76 -9.27 13.37
N LEU A 118 -17.96 -9.75 14.60
CA LEU A 118 -17.15 -9.38 15.76
C LEU A 118 -15.70 -9.83 15.61
N VAL A 119 -15.46 -11.07 15.16
CA VAL A 119 -14.11 -11.59 14.88
C VAL A 119 -13.41 -10.76 13.79
N CYS A 120 -14.10 -10.43 12.72
CA CYS A 120 -13.61 -9.53 11.67
C CYS A 120 -13.25 -8.15 12.25
N TYR A 121 -14.16 -7.56 13.04
CA TYR A 121 -13.93 -6.26 13.68
C TYR A 121 -12.65 -6.27 14.53
N MET A 122 -12.53 -7.23 15.45
CA MET A 122 -11.37 -7.37 16.35
C MET A 122 -10.05 -7.59 15.58
N SER A 123 -10.08 -8.37 14.51
CA SER A 123 -8.87 -8.61 13.69
C SER A 123 -8.46 -7.37 12.91
N SER A 124 -9.45 -6.57 12.49
CA SER A 124 -9.30 -5.42 11.59
C SER A 124 -8.99 -4.10 12.26
N ASP A 125 -9.05 -4.06 13.60
CA ASP A 125 -8.84 -2.85 14.38
C ASP A 125 -7.41 -2.29 14.25
N ASP A 126 -6.39 -3.14 14.05
CA ASP A 126 -5.01 -2.69 13.80
C ASP A 126 -4.92 -1.84 12.52
N LEU A 127 -5.52 -2.32 11.42
CA LEU A 127 -5.48 -1.62 10.12
C LEU A 127 -6.33 -0.34 10.15
N LYS A 128 -7.44 -0.37 10.88
CA LYS A 128 -8.24 0.83 11.17
C LYS A 128 -7.42 1.86 11.95
N THR A 129 -6.72 1.43 12.99
CA THR A 129 -5.86 2.28 13.81
C THR A 129 -4.75 2.93 12.97
N VAL A 130 -4.14 2.18 12.03
CA VAL A 130 -3.17 2.75 11.08
C VAL A 130 -3.81 3.87 10.26
N THR A 131 -5.01 3.64 9.72
CA THR A 131 -5.72 4.64 8.92
C THR A 131 -6.04 5.90 9.74
N ASP A 132 -6.57 5.71 10.96
CA ASP A 132 -7.00 6.81 11.82
C ASP A 132 -5.79 7.63 12.35
N ARG A 133 -4.62 6.99 12.49
CA ARG A 133 -3.37 7.62 12.94
C ARG A 133 -2.47 8.10 11.80
N LEU A 134 -2.83 7.85 10.54
CA LEU A 134 -1.98 8.15 9.39
C LEU A 134 -1.65 9.64 9.25
N THR A 135 -2.51 10.52 9.76
CA THR A 135 -2.30 11.98 9.77
C THR A 135 -1.29 12.46 10.82
N ARG A 136 -0.86 11.59 11.74
CA ARG A 136 0.16 11.92 12.75
C ARG A 136 1.54 11.99 12.10
N ILE A 137 2.33 12.95 12.55
CA ILE A 137 3.68 13.21 12.01
C ILE A 137 4.56 11.94 12.06
N SER A 138 4.51 11.17 13.15
CA SER A 138 5.30 9.94 13.29
C SER A 138 4.99 8.86 12.24
N TYR A 139 3.73 8.75 11.81
CA TYR A 139 3.33 7.79 10.76
C TYR A 139 3.73 8.32 9.39
N VAL A 140 3.50 9.62 9.15
CA VAL A 140 3.88 10.29 7.90
C VAL A 140 5.39 10.19 7.66
N GLU A 141 6.21 10.45 8.68
CA GLU A 141 7.66 10.37 8.57
C GLU A 141 8.15 8.95 8.32
N LYS A 142 7.52 7.94 8.94
CA LYS A 142 7.84 6.54 8.64
C LYS A 142 7.40 6.12 7.23
N LEU A 143 6.26 6.62 6.77
CA LEU A 143 5.72 6.32 5.45
C LEU A 143 6.54 6.99 4.34
N TYR A 144 6.89 8.28 4.46
CA TYR A 144 7.57 9.02 3.40
C TYR A 144 9.09 9.15 3.59
N GLY A 145 9.60 8.90 4.80
CA GLY A 145 10.99 9.19 5.18
C GLY A 145 11.25 10.67 5.48
N PHE A 146 10.22 11.52 5.46
CA PHE A 146 10.32 12.95 5.76
C PHE A 146 8.97 13.55 6.19
N ASN A 147 9.00 14.77 6.71
CA ASN A 147 7.81 15.48 7.17
C ASN A 147 6.99 16.06 5.99
N LEU A 148 5.92 15.36 5.61
CA LEU A 148 5.02 15.76 4.52
C LEU A 148 4.32 17.10 4.79
N ARG A 149 4.06 17.45 6.07
CA ARG A 149 3.38 18.71 6.43
C ARG A 149 4.26 19.92 6.15
N GLU A 150 5.56 19.80 6.32
CA GLU A 150 6.53 20.84 5.95
C GLU A 150 6.68 20.91 4.43
N PHE A 151 6.74 19.77 3.77
CA PHE A 151 6.81 19.67 2.32
C PHE A 151 5.60 20.34 1.62
N ALA A 152 4.39 20.11 2.11
CA ALA A 152 3.17 20.72 1.58
C ALA A 152 3.13 22.26 1.69
N LYS A 153 3.94 22.84 2.57
CA LYS A 153 4.00 24.31 2.76
C LYS A 153 4.89 25.01 1.73
N ILE A 154 5.80 24.26 1.09
CA ILE A 154 6.70 24.79 0.05
C ILE A 154 5.81 25.35 -1.08
N SER A 155 6.00 26.63 -1.40
CA SER A 155 5.32 27.28 -2.53
C SER A 155 6.06 27.01 -3.83
N ASP A 156 5.32 26.90 -4.94
CA ASP A 156 5.89 26.68 -6.29
C ASP A 156 6.69 27.85 -6.85
N SER A 157 6.90 28.93 -6.08
CA SER A 157 7.75 30.03 -6.51
C SER A 157 9.22 29.58 -6.52
N GLU A 158 9.83 29.59 -7.72
CA GLU A 158 11.24 29.24 -7.95
C GLU A 158 12.23 29.98 -7.02
N ALA A 159 11.85 31.17 -6.54
CA ALA A 159 12.61 31.95 -5.57
C ALA A 159 12.64 31.31 -4.17
N ALA A 160 11.53 30.73 -3.67
CA ALA A 160 11.48 30.11 -2.35
C ALA A 160 12.20 28.74 -2.29
N ILE A 161 12.31 28.07 -3.44
CA ILE A 161 12.97 26.77 -3.60
C ILE A 161 14.50 26.92 -3.55
N LYS A 162 15.05 28.00 -4.11
CA LYS A 162 16.51 28.26 -4.17
C LYS A 162 17.09 28.81 -2.87
N LEU A 163 16.27 29.33 -1.95
CA LEU A 163 16.71 30.12 -0.80
C LEU A 163 17.00 29.32 0.48
N SER A 164 16.57 28.05 0.59
CA SER A 164 16.86 27.22 1.77
C SER A 164 17.33 25.82 1.39
N SER A 165 18.50 25.42 1.87
CA SER A 165 19.07 24.07 1.68
C SER A 165 18.18 22.96 2.25
N SER A 166 17.29 23.27 3.21
CA SER A 166 16.29 22.34 3.73
C SER A 166 15.20 22.02 2.71
N ASN A 167 14.72 23.00 1.94
CA ASN A 167 13.65 22.82 0.95
C ASN A 167 14.12 21.95 -0.22
N VAL A 168 15.38 22.11 -0.63
CA VAL A 168 16.00 21.28 -1.69
C VAL A 168 16.07 19.81 -1.26
N LYS A 169 16.39 19.52 0.00
CA LYS A 169 16.39 18.14 0.53
C LYS A 169 14.98 17.55 0.55
N LEU A 170 13.98 18.32 0.98
CA LEU A 170 12.59 17.87 0.99
C LEU A 170 12.06 17.58 -0.43
N LEU A 171 12.41 18.41 -1.41
CA LEU A 171 12.06 18.17 -2.83
C LEU A 171 12.73 16.92 -3.40
N LYS A 172 14.02 16.69 -3.08
CA LYS A 172 14.70 15.44 -3.45
C LYS A 172 14.04 14.22 -2.83
N ASN A 173 13.56 14.33 -1.59
CA ASN A 173 12.84 13.24 -0.93
C ASN A 173 11.44 13.01 -1.55
N GLY A 174 10.76 14.07 -2.01
CA GLY A 174 9.52 13.96 -2.79
C GLY A 174 9.68 13.12 -4.07
N ALA A 175 10.86 13.19 -4.71
CA ALA A 175 11.19 12.36 -5.88
C ALA A 175 11.28 10.85 -5.59
N ASN A 176 11.28 10.44 -4.32
CA ASN A 176 11.23 9.02 -3.92
C ASN A 176 9.79 8.48 -3.87
N SER A 177 8.81 9.31 -4.19
CA SER A 177 7.43 8.89 -4.39
C SER A 177 6.99 9.14 -5.83
N LEU A 178 6.36 8.15 -6.45
CA LEU A 178 5.76 8.25 -7.78
C LEU A 178 4.25 8.11 -7.67
N LEU A 179 3.54 9.03 -8.33
CA LEU A 179 2.10 8.98 -8.49
C LEU A 179 1.73 8.76 -9.95
N MET A 180 0.77 7.86 -10.18
CA MET A 180 0.06 7.76 -11.44
C MET A 180 -1.22 8.57 -11.32
N VAL A 181 -1.43 9.51 -12.24
CA VAL A 181 -2.54 10.46 -12.23
C VAL A 181 -3.40 10.21 -13.47
N TYR A 182 -4.70 10.05 -13.27
CA TYR A 182 -5.67 9.94 -14.35
C TYR A 182 -6.80 10.94 -14.14
N ARG A 183 -7.09 11.75 -15.16
CA ARG A 183 -8.07 12.85 -15.07
C ARG A 183 -7.80 13.81 -13.91
N GLU A 184 -6.53 14.14 -13.72
CA GLU A 184 -6.00 14.98 -12.64
C GLU A 184 -6.15 14.42 -11.22
N SER A 185 -6.58 13.16 -11.08
CA SER A 185 -6.67 12.46 -9.79
C SER A 185 -5.62 11.37 -9.67
N PRO A 186 -4.87 11.27 -8.55
CA PRO A 186 -3.95 10.18 -8.33
C PRO A 186 -4.72 8.88 -8.14
N ILE A 187 -4.36 7.88 -8.95
CA ILE A 187 -4.98 6.56 -8.97
C ILE A 187 -4.09 5.48 -8.38
N ALA A 188 -2.78 5.70 -8.38
CA ALA A 188 -1.81 4.78 -7.81
C ALA A 188 -0.59 5.55 -7.28
N ILE A 189 0.07 4.99 -6.28
CA ILE A 189 1.23 5.56 -5.62
C ILE A 189 2.21 4.47 -5.20
N VAL A 190 3.49 4.79 -5.30
CA VAL A 190 4.56 4.05 -4.63
C VAL A 190 5.49 5.02 -3.94
N THR A 191 5.92 4.67 -2.73
CA THR A 191 6.78 5.49 -1.88
C THR A 191 7.95 4.65 -1.39
N LEU A 192 9.15 5.23 -1.49
CA LEU A 192 10.39 4.63 -1.01
C LEU A 192 10.96 5.44 0.15
N SER A 193 11.38 4.75 1.19
CA SER A 193 12.09 5.32 2.33
C SER A 193 13.48 4.67 2.45
N PRO A 194 14.56 5.41 2.14
CA PRO A 194 15.92 4.90 2.36
C PRO A 194 16.26 4.92 3.85
N LEU A 195 16.67 3.77 4.40
CA LEU A 195 17.09 3.66 5.80
C LEU A 195 18.58 4.00 5.92
N ILE A 196 18.89 5.29 5.73
CA ILE A 196 20.29 5.78 5.65
C ILE A 196 21.07 5.46 6.94
N GLU A 197 20.42 5.52 8.11
CA GLU A 197 21.04 5.26 9.41
C GLU A 197 21.50 3.80 9.58
N GLN A 198 20.78 2.86 8.95
CA GLN A 198 21.08 1.42 9.00
C GLN A 198 21.91 0.96 7.80
N SER A 199 22.15 1.86 6.84
CA SER A 199 22.79 1.54 5.57
C SER A 199 24.30 1.75 5.62
N THR A 200 25.05 0.72 5.23
CA THR A 200 26.48 0.82 4.98
C THR A 200 26.75 0.88 3.47
N PRO A 201 27.95 1.33 3.03
CA PRO A 201 28.32 1.32 1.60
C PRO A 201 28.14 -0.04 0.91
N GLU A 202 28.41 -1.12 1.63
CA GLU A 202 28.31 -2.51 1.17
C GLU A 202 26.87 -3.05 1.23
N LYS A 203 26.06 -2.56 2.17
CA LYS A 203 24.68 -3.01 2.41
C LYS A 203 23.78 -1.78 2.53
N PHE A 204 23.24 -1.35 1.39
CA PHE A 204 22.31 -0.24 1.33
C PHE A 204 20.88 -0.75 1.46
N ILE A 205 20.08 -0.15 2.34
CA ILE A 205 18.73 -0.65 2.66
C ILE A 205 17.70 0.40 2.24
N VAL A 206 16.74 -0.02 1.41
CA VAL A 206 15.59 0.77 0.98
C VAL A 206 14.32 0.02 1.30
N GLU A 207 13.32 0.70 1.84
CA GLU A 207 12.00 0.13 2.10
C GLU A 207 10.96 0.74 1.17
N ILE A 208 10.15 -0.10 0.53
CA ILE A 208 8.89 0.29 -0.10
C ILE A 208 7.84 0.36 1.00
N THR A 209 7.65 1.55 1.53
CA THR A 209 6.77 1.82 2.67
C THR A 209 5.30 1.91 2.28
N GLY A 210 5.03 2.22 1.01
CA GLY A 210 3.67 2.21 0.47
C GLY A 210 3.67 1.89 -1.01
N LEU A 211 2.77 0.98 -1.41
CA LEU A 211 2.47 0.62 -2.79
C LEU A 211 0.96 0.42 -2.88
N HIS A 212 0.28 1.30 -3.61
CA HIS A 212 -1.18 1.27 -3.68
C HIS A 212 -1.71 1.59 -5.07
N VAL A 213 -2.80 0.92 -5.42
CA VAL A 213 -3.61 1.18 -6.60
C VAL A 213 -5.08 1.22 -6.16
N ARG A 214 -5.82 2.25 -6.55
CA ARG A 214 -7.26 2.33 -6.28
C ARG A 214 -7.96 1.08 -6.84
N LYS A 215 -8.89 0.50 -6.09
CA LYS A 215 -9.58 -0.77 -6.41
C LYS A 215 -10.15 -0.81 -7.84
N VAL A 216 -10.68 0.30 -8.34
CA VAL A 216 -11.25 0.41 -9.70
C VAL A 216 -10.21 0.15 -10.79
N PHE A 217 -8.93 0.43 -10.52
CA PHE A 217 -7.81 0.23 -11.45
C PHE A 217 -7.00 -1.03 -11.17
N GLY A 218 -7.43 -1.90 -10.25
CA GLY A 218 -6.70 -3.10 -9.85
C GLY A 218 -6.53 -4.17 -10.95
N LYS A 219 -7.13 -3.98 -12.14
CA LYS A 219 -6.96 -4.87 -13.31
C LYS A 219 -5.92 -4.38 -14.32
N VAL A 220 -5.34 -3.19 -14.11
CA VAL A 220 -4.48 -2.51 -15.09
C VAL A 220 -2.98 -2.72 -14.76
N ASP A 221 -2.66 -3.65 -13.86
CA ASP A 221 -1.30 -4.04 -13.44
C ASP A 221 -0.37 -2.85 -13.09
N PHE A 222 -0.94 -1.75 -12.59
CA PHE A 222 -0.17 -0.58 -12.16
C PHE A 222 0.78 -0.89 -11.01
N ASP A 223 0.41 -1.83 -10.14
CA ASP A 223 1.25 -2.33 -9.06
C ASP A 223 2.56 -2.94 -9.57
N ALA A 224 2.52 -3.71 -10.67
CA ALA A 224 3.71 -4.26 -11.31
C ALA A 224 4.62 -3.17 -11.87
N LEU A 225 4.06 -2.19 -12.56
CA LEU A 225 4.79 -1.05 -13.11
C LEU A 225 5.43 -0.20 -12.01
N LEU A 226 4.69 0.05 -10.92
CA LEU A 226 5.19 0.82 -9.79
C LEU A 226 6.31 0.08 -9.04
N LEU A 227 6.21 -1.25 -8.94
CA LEU A 227 7.25 -2.07 -8.35
C LEU A 227 8.53 -2.09 -9.20
N ASP A 228 8.41 -2.13 -10.53
CA ASP A 228 9.55 -1.99 -11.44
C ASP A 228 10.21 -0.61 -11.32
N TRP A 229 9.39 0.45 -11.24
CA TRP A 229 9.90 1.79 -10.97
C TRP A 229 10.63 1.85 -9.62
N ALA A 230 10.10 1.21 -8.57
CA ALA A 230 10.72 1.20 -7.25
C ALA A 230 12.13 0.56 -7.26
N ILE A 231 12.29 -0.53 -8.00
CA ILE A 231 13.58 -1.22 -8.19
C ILE A 231 14.59 -0.31 -8.92
N LEU A 232 14.14 0.40 -9.95
CA LEU A 232 15.00 1.35 -10.66
C LEU A 232 15.37 2.55 -9.78
N ARG A 233 14.39 3.10 -9.06
CA ARG A 233 14.60 4.24 -8.19
C ARG A 233 15.49 3.89 -6.99
N SER A 234 15.43 2.68 -6.44
CA SER A 234 16.34 2.25 -5.37
C SER A 234 17.80 2.25 -5.82
N ARG A 235 18.08 1.90 -7.08
CA ARG A 235 19.44 2.01 -7.66
C ARG A 235 19.88 3.47 -7.80
N GLN A 236 18.98 4.35 -8.23
CA GLN A 236 19.27 5.79 -8.32
C GLN A 236 19.56 6.39 -6.94
N ILE A 237 18.76 6.07 -5.92
CA ILE A 237 18.96 6.53 -4.54
C ILE A 237 20.33 6.05 -4.01
N TYR A 238 20.72 4.82 -4.33
CA TYR A 238 22.04 4.31 -3.98
C TYR A 238 23.16 5.07 -4.70
N GLN A 239 23.00 5.37 -5.98
CA GLN A 239 23.97 6.18 -6.72
C GLN A 239 24.10 7.58 -6.12
N ASP A 240 22.99 8.22 -5.76
CA ASP A 240 22.99 9.53 -5.08
C ASP A 240 23.76 9.47 -3.74
N TYR A 241 23.61 8.36 -2.99
CA TYR A 241 24.34 8.12 -1.75
C TYR A 241 25.85 7.93 -1.97
N VAL A 242 26.23 7.16 -3.00
CA VAL A 242 27.61 6.93 -3.40
C VAL A 242 28.30 8.22 -3.83
N ASP A 243 27.63 9.01 -4.69
CA ASP A 243 28.12 10.29 -5.18
C ASP A 243 28.28 11.28 -4.01
N ALA A 244 27.32 11.32 -3.07
CA ALA A 244 27.41 12.17 -1.88
C ALA A 244 28.55 11.77 -0.92
N LYS A 245 28.89 10.48 -0.84
CA LYS A 245 29.99 9.96 0.01
C LYS A 245 31.33 9.80 -0.72
N ASN A 246 31.40 10.15 -2.01
CA ASN A 246 32.59 10.00 -2.86
C ASN A 246 33.20 8.56 -2.85
N ILE A 247 32.34 7.54 -2.83
CA ILE A 247 32.79 6.14 -2.81
C ILE A 247 33.21 5.73 -4.22
N ARG A 248 34.45 5.25 -4.39
CA ARG A 248 35.03 4.95 -5.71
C ARG A 248 34.80 3.50 -6.19
N ASN A 249 34.57 2.56 -5.27
CA ASN A 249 34.35 1.16 -5.62
C ASN A 249 32.90 0.76 -5.33
N ILE A 250 32.14 0.49 -6.39
CA ILE A 250 30.69 0.22 -6.35
C ILE A 250 30.41 -1.25 -6.71
N ASP A 251 31.42 -1.97 -7.20
CA ASP A 251 31.25 -3.32 -7.74
C ASP A 251 30.98 -4.33 -6.62
N GLY A 252 29.90 -5.10 -6.78
CA GLY A 252 29.54 -6.16 -5.83
C GLY A 252 28.83 -5.68 -4.55
N ASN A 253 28.56 -4.39 -4.40
CA ASN A 253 27.73 -3.89 -3.30
C ASN A 253 26.27 -4.36 -3.47
N ASN A 254 25.57 -4.52 -2.34
CA ASN A 254 24.22 -5.06 -2.31
C ASN A 254 23.21 -4.02 -1.84
N ILE A 255 22.24 -3.73 -2.68
CA ILE A 255 21.05 -2.95 -2.33
C ILE A 255 19.95 -3.94 -1.92
N ARG A 256 19.51 -3.85 -0.68
CA ARG A 256 18.39 -4.61 -0.14
C ARG A 256 17.12 -3.77 -0.19
N LEU A 257 16.16 -4.22 -0.99
CA LEU A 257 14.85 -3.60 -1.10
C LEU A 257 13.84 -4.43 -0.32
N TYR A 258 13.23 -3.84 0.72
CA TYR A 258 12.20 -4.48 1.52
C TYR A 258 10.80 -3.96 1.20
N ILE A 259 9.79 -4.80 1.30
CA ILE A 259 8.38 -4.41 1.22
C ILE A 259 7.55 -5.29 2.15
N ASN A 260 6.59 -4.68 2.85
CA ASN A 260 5.66 -5.41 3.69
C ASN A 260 4.45 -5.88 2.86
N GLY A 261 4.19 -7.19 2.89
CA GLY A 261 2.98 -7.82 2.36
C GLY A 261 2.16 -8.48 3.47
N TYR A 262 0.96 -8.91 3.12
CA TYR A 262 0.04 -9.58 4.04
C TYR A 262 -0.44 -10.90 3.47
N THR A 263 -0.61 -11.93 4.30
CA THR A 263 -1.02 -13.28 3.86
C THR A 263 -2.39 -13.29 3.15
N PHE A 264 -3.29 -12.41 3.58
CA PHE A 264 -4.62 -12.24 2.98
C PHE A 264 -4.61 -11.41 1.67
N ASP A 265 -3.48 -10.79 1.30
CA ASP A 265 -3.32 -10.10 0.01
C ASP A 265 -2.56 -10.97 -0.99
N GLN A 266 -3.29 -11.92 -1.56
CA GLN A 266 -2.73 -12.89 -2.51
C GLN A 266 -2.24 -12.23 -3.82
N GLY A 267 -2.84 -11.10 -4.22
CA GLY A 267 -2.45 -10.38 -5.44
C GLY A 267 -1.03 -9.84 -5.33
N LEU A 268 -0.78 -9.05 -4.28
CA LEU A 268 0.55 -8.52 -4.00
C LEU A 268 1.56 -9.64 -3.74
N THR A 269 1.19 -10.66 -2.98
CA THR A 269 2.10 -11.79 -2.69
C THR A 269 2.54 -12.52 -3.97
N LYS A 270 1.63 -12.75 -4.93
CA LYS A 270 1.96 -13.35 -6.23
C LYS A 270 2.87 -12.45 -7.06
N LEU A 271 2.59 -11.15 -7.08
CA LEU A 271 3.42 -10.16 -7.78
C LEU A 271 4.84 -10.08 -7.21
N LEU A 272 4.97 -10.06 -5.88
CA LEU A 272 6.28 -10.04 -5.23
C LEU A 272 7.10 -11.29 -5.58
N LYS A 273 6.48 -12.47 -5.53
CA LYS A 273 7.12 -13.73 -5.93
C LYS A 273 7.53 -13.73 -7.40
N SER A 274 6.71 -13.19 -8.31
CA SER A 274 7.06 -13.12 -9.74
C SER A 274 8.21 -12.15 -10.03
N LYS A 275 8.43 -11.17 -9.15
CA LYS A 275 9.56 -10.24 -9.18
C LYS A 275 10.75 -10.69 -8.33
N ASN A 276 10.82 -11.98 -7.97
CA ASN A 276 11.91 -12.60 -7.20
C ASN A 276 12.13 -12.04 -5.79
N PHE A 277 11.10 -11.44 -5.18
CA PHE A 277 11.16 -11.12 -3.76
C PHE A 277 11.01 -12.39 -2.91
N ILE A 278 11.84 -12.49 -1.87
CA ILE A 278 11.89 -13.64 -0.97
C ILE A 278 11.37 -13.21 0.40
N ALA A 279 10.57 -14.05 1.05
CA ALA A 279 10.11 -13.79 2.42
C ALA A 279 11.31 -13.77 3.38
N ALA A 280 11.49 -12.67 4.11
CA ALA A 280 12.58 -12.47 5.06
C ALA A 280 12.12 -12.62 6.51
N GLN A 281 10.95 -12.08 6.86
CA GLN A 281 10.42 -12.10 8.22
C GLN A 281 8.90 -12.22 8.20
N GLU A 282 8.33 -12.94 9.17
CA GLU A 282 6.90 -13.03 9.42
C GLU A 282 6.57 -12.51 10.82
N THR A 283 5.46 -11.77 10.94
CA THR A 283 4.92 -11.33 12.24
C THR A 283 3.40 -11.33 12.23
N PHE A 284 2.79 -11.60 13.38
CA PHE A 284 1.35 -11.46 13.56
C PHE A 284 0.93 -9.99 13.83
N GLU A 285 1.90 -9.09 14.03
CA GLU A 285 1.64 -7.67 14.21
C GLU A 285 1.35 -7.00 12.86
N LEU A 286 0.12 -6.54 12.65
CA LEU A 286 -0.31 -6.03 11.35
C LEU A 286 0.14 -4.59 11.08
N ASN A 287 0.31 -3.78 12.14
CA ASN A 287 0.74 -2.39 12.04
C ASN A 287 2.26 -2.30 11.79
N PRO A 288 2.72 -1.78 10.64
CA PRO A 288 4.14 -1.66 10.33
C PRO A 288 4.82 -0.49 11.05
N PHE A 289 4.07 0.50 11.53
CA PHE A 289 4.62 1.75 12.06
C PHE A 289 4.83 1.70 13.56
N GLU A 290 3.89 1.12 14.30
CA GLU A 290 3.96 1.00 15.75
C GLU A 290 3.53 -0.41 16.14
N PRO A 291 4.42 -1.22 16.75
CA PRO A 291 4.02 -2.50 17.31
C PRO A 291 3.06 -2.20 18.46
N LEU A 292 1.78 -2.41 18.22
CA LEU A 292 0.76 -2.37 19.26
C LEU A 292 0.92 -3.64 20.09
N ASN A 293 0.73 -3.53 21.41
CA ASN A 293 0.58 -4.71 22.26
C ASN A 293 -0.71 -5.43 21.85
N VAL A 294 -0.61 -6.32 20.86
CA VAL A 294 -1.75 -7.05 20.32
C VAL A 294 -2.33 -7.90 21.44
N ASN A 295 -3.62 -7.69 21.73
CA ASN A 295 -4.32 -8.42 22.78
C ASN A 295 -4.22 -9.94 22.54
N PHE A 296 -4.14 -10.73 23.61
CA PHE A 296 -4.01 -12.19 23.51
C PHE A 296 -5.08 -12.82 22.60
N LEU A 297 -6.33 -12.38 22.72
CA LEU A 297 -7.45 -12.83 21.88
C LEU A 297 -7.23 -12.52 20.40
N GLN A 298 -6.73 -11.32 20.09
CA GLN A 298 -6.47 -10.92 18.71
C GLN A 298 -5.30 -11.71 18.11
N LYS A 299 -4.23 -11.98 18.88
CA LYS A 299 -3.15 -12.88 18.45
C LYS A 299 -3.67 -14.31 18.20
N ALA A 300 -4.56 -14.81 19.03
CA ALA A 300 -5.16 -16.13 18.85
C ALA A 300 -5.99 -16.18 17.56
N ILE A 301 -6.85 -15.18 17.33
CA ILE A 301 -7.63 -15.07 16.09
C ILE A 301 -6.71 -14.99 14.87
N GLN A 302 -5.71 -14.11 14.87
CA GLN A 302 -4.75 -13.99 13.78
C GLN A 302 -4.04 -15.32 13.48
N LYS A 303 -3.70 -16.11 14.50
CA LYS A 303 -3.15 -17.46 14.31
C LYS A 303 -4.15 -18.44 13.69
N VAL A 304 -5.39 -18.46 14.16
CA VAL A 304 -6.44 -19.35 13.63
C VAL A 304 -6.72 -19.10 12.15
N PHE A 305 -6.65 -17.84 11.71
CA PHE A 305 -6.94 -17.42 10.34
C PHE A 305 -5.69 -17.22 9.46
N ASP A 306 -4.51 -17.57 9.97
CA ASP A 306 -3.20 -17.36 9.34
C ASP A 306 -3.00 -15.92 8.80
N ILE A 307 -3.37 -14.93 9.61
CA ILE A 307 -3.27 -13.50 9.30
C ILE A 307 -1.91 -13.01 9.80
N LYS A 308 -0.99 -12.78 8.88
CA LYS A 308 0.37 -12.33 9.19
C LYS A 308 0.79 -11.22 8.23
N ARG A 309 1.69 -10.37 8.72
CA ARG A 309 2.51 -9.49 7.91
C ARG A 309 3.81 -10.22 7.56
N ILE A 310 4.16 -10.24 6.28
CA ILE A 310 5.39 -10.84 5.78
C ILE A 310 6.23 -9.73 5.15
N THR A 311 7.45 -9.54 5.66
CA THR A 311 8.43 -8.64 5.04
C THR A 311 9.15 -9.42 3.95
N TYR A 312 9.03 -8.96 2.73
CA TYR A 312 9.69 -9.50 1.55
C TYR A 312 10.93 -8.68 1.22
N GLY A 313 12.02 -9.35 0.83
CA GLY A 313 13.29 -8.72 0.46
C GLY A 313 13.72 -9.10 -0.95
N LEU A 314 14.30 -8.13 -1.66
CA LEU A 314 14.98 -8.32 -2.93
C LEU A 314 16.43 -7.83 -2.78
N ASN A 315 17.39 -8.66 -3.18
CA ASN A 315 18.80 -8.28 -3.24
C ASN A 315 19.14 -7.83 -4.67
N ILE A 316 19.69 -6.64 -4.81
CA ILE A 316 20.13 -6.08 -6.08
C ILE A 316 21.64 -5.88 -5.99
N ILE A 317 22.38 -6.63 -6.80
CA ILE A 317 23.84 -6.50 -6.87
C ILE A 317 24.18 -5.37 -7.85
N THR A 318 25.00 -4.42 -7.40
CA THR A 318 25.46 -3.31 -8.23
C THR A 318 26.70 -3.69 -9.02
N LYS A 319 26.81 -3.16 -10.24
CA LYS A 319 27.97 -3.32 -11.11
C LYS A 319 28.58 -1.97 -11.48
N ASN A 320 29.90 -1.94 -11.67
CA ASN A 320 30.57 -0.79 -12.25
C ASN A 320 30.03 -0.54 -13.69
N GLY A 321 29.25 0.53 -13.88
CA GLY A 321 28.54 0.84 -15.13
C GLY A 321 27.03 1.02 -15.00
N ASP A 322 26.44 0.73 -13.83
CA ASP A 322 25.01 0.95 -13.59
C ASP A 322 24.58 2.40 -13.81
N LYS A 323 25.49 3.38 -13.62
CA LYS A 323 25.23 4.80 -13.88
C LYS A 323 24.86 5.07 -15.34
N ASP A 324 25.54 4.43 -16.30
CA ASP A 324 25.28 4.60 -17.73
C ASP A 324 24.00 3.88 -18.16
N VAL A 325 23.73 2.71 -17.58
CA VAL A 325 22.48 1.97 -17.81
C VAL A 325 21.29 2.77 -17.27
N LEU A 326 21.40 3.36 -16.08
CA LEU A 326 20.35 4.20 -15.51
C LEU A 326 20.12 5.48 -16.33
N LEU A 327 21.18 6.09 -16.86
CA LEU A 327 21.09 7.24 -17.76
C LEU A 327 20.41 6.88 -19.09
N ASN A 328 20.72 5.72 -19.67
CA ASN A 328 20.09 5.24 -20.89
C ASN A 328 18.63 4.86 -20.67
N VAL A 329 18.31 4.16 -19.57
CA VAL A 329 16.91 3.85 -19.19
C VAL A 329 16.13 5.14 -18.92
N ALA A 330 16.71 6.14 -18.24
CA ALA A 330 16.05 7.43 -18.03
C ALA A 330 15.73 8.15 -19.34
N ARG A 331 16.62 8.05 -20.35
CA ARG A 331 16.45 8.63 -21.69
C ARG A 331 15.43 7.85 -22.55
N GLU A 332 15.49 6.53 -22.57
CA GLU A 332 14.66 5.66 -23.42
C GLU A 332 13.23 5.53 -22.91
N SER A 333 13.05 5.50 -21.60
CA SER A 333 11.75 5.20 -21.00
C SER A 333 10.74 6.35 -21.12
N GLY A 334 11.16 7.59 -21.39
CA GLY A 334 10.30 8.75 -21.13
C GLY A 334 9.69 8.75 -19.72
N PHE A 335 10.24 7.94 -18.79
CA PHE A 335 9.82 7.77 -17.39
C PHE A 335 10.49 8.74 -16.45
N VAL A 336 11.53 9.43 -16.91
CA VAL A 336 12.24 10.45 -16.17
C VAL A 336 12.49 11.65 -17.08
N ASN A 337 11.43 12.38 -17.46
CA ASN A 337 11.62 13.79 -17.83
C ASN A 337 11.74 14.59 -16.53
N THR A 338 12.87 14.44 -15.85
CA THR A 338 13.38 15.56 -15.06
C THR A 338 14.16 16.41 -16.04
N GLU A 339 13.62 17.58 -16.41
CA GLU A 339 14.47 18.60 -17.02
C GLU A 339 15.68 18.77 -16.08
N PRO A 340 16.92 18.61 -16.57
CA PRO A 340 18.07 18.93 -15.76
C PRO A 340 17.96 20.42 -15.46
N VAL A 341 17.87 20.77 -14.18
CA VAL A 341 18.10 22.14 -13.71
C VAL A 341 19.46 22.52 -14.27
N LYS A 342 19.46 23.36 -15.31
CA LYS A 342 20.68 23.92 -15.89
C LYS A 342 21.41 24.62 -14.75
N GLU A 343 22.51 24.03 -14.31
CA GLU A 343 23.52 24.77 -13.56
C GLU A 343 23.86 25.98 -14.42
N ALA A 344 23.57 27.16 -13.90
CA ALA A 344 23.93 28.40 -14.55
C ALA A 344 25.46 28.39 -14.70
N SER A 345 25.90 28.16 -15.93
CA SER A 345 27.28 28.35 -16.34
C SER A 345 27.72 29.73 -15.89
N THR A 346 28.73 29.77 -15.03
CA THR A 346 29.46 30.96 -14.64
C THR A 346 30.10 31.58 -15.88
N SER A 347 29.39 32.49 -16.54
CA SER A 347 29.99 33.37 -17.54
C SER A 347 30.82 34.42 -16.79
N SER A 348 32.10 34.11 -16.62
CA SER A 348 33.18 35.06 -16.42
C SER A 348 33.07 36.20 -17.45
N ASN A 349 32.61 37.37 -17.02
CA ASN A 349 32.84 38.62 -17.73
C ASN A 349 33.80 39.48 -16.92
N LYS A 350 35.09 39.14 -17.04
CA LYS A 350 36.21 40.01 -16.68
C LYS A 350 36.57 40.83 -17.91
N ASN A 351 36.66 42.15 -17.70
CA ASN A 351 37.28 43.17 -18.55
C ASN A 351 36.45 43.70 -19.73
N LEU A 352 36.07 44.99 -19.66
CA LEU A 352 36.70 46.02 -20.50
C LEU A 352 36.28 47.44 -20.09
N ARG A 353 37.30 48.16 -19.59
CA ARG A 353 37.64 49.59 -19.81
C ARG A 353 36.75 50.71 -19.24
N LYS A 354 37.34 51.34 -18.20
CA LYS A 354 37.40 52.80 -17.99
C LYS A 354 37.61 53.56 -19.31
N ARG A 355 36.87 54.65 -19.50
CA ARG A 355 37.36 55.87 -20.14
C ARG A 355 36.58 57.10 -19.67
N LYS A 356 37.36 58.00 -19.06
CA LYS A 356 37.25 59.44 -18.80
C LYS A 356 35.99 59.96 -18.11
#